data_AF-A0A3D3KF98-F1
#
_entry.id   AF-A0A3D3KF98-F1
#
_cell.length_a   1.000
_cell.length_b   1.000
_cell.length_c   1.000
_cell.angle_alpha   90.00
_cell.angle_beta   90.00
_cell.angle_gamma   90.00
#
_symmetry.space_group_name_H-M   'P 1'
#
loop_
_entity.id
_entity.type
_entity.pdbx_description
1 polymer ?
#
loop_
_entity_poly.entity_id
_entity_poly.type
_entity_poly.pdbx_seq_one_letter_code
_entity_poly.pdbx_strand_id
1 'polypeptide(L)'
;MIKLKPATGTSAKPAGNDPFSTSTITRPPTIRPPTMSRCLLSVAIASSLLLVGCGDDDNERFTYSTSVKSVATFDADDIDDALQDASAIGKAVTPDAKCGVTVEKISYPTKGSAGEATNATGALMLPSGTDADCQGDRPILLHAHGTATERYYDFTQVGNLDNPAGVRATLIAANFAAQGYIVVVPNYAGYDDSDLDYHPYLNAKQQSEEMVTALDTARTIIKQQQAANNANYLNVKDSGKLFLTGYSQGGHVAMATAQLLEQQNKPVTAIAPSSGPYALAAFGDAIFSGNVNIGATAFAPLLARSLQNVEGKIYRNPTELFTSQYAGTNLPNTMSFEALITAGKLPKTALFETTANESGFGFADKNYLVQTSYRANYLADVQTNPDNLLARTGLLPAENPQNELRRALKDNDLRGYIPTMPTLICGGNQDPTVFYDLNTGSMAAILQQANAQNPNLNVTVLDVDATNDDDRDQSTVIPIGSAMSNSWMMSNTIDNVQANFASTVQLVGNNAAQQVIENGDSEVEAQQAAQVAVLSTYHAGLVSTACTQATREFFEQNFNQSANPT
;
A
#
# COMPACT_ATOMS: atom_id res chain seq x y z
N MET A 1 15.42 22.59 35.39
CA MET A 1 15.16 22.88 36.81
C MET A 1 13.75 23.45 36.94
N ILE A 2 12.84 22.73 37.60
CA ILE A 2 11.79 23.21 38.52
C ILE A 2 11.22 21.91 39.13
N LYS A 3 11.32 21.79 40.45
CA LYS A 3 10.94 20.63 41.26
C LYS A 3 9.53 20.85 41.81
N LEU A 4 8.70 19.80 41.83
CA LEU A 4 7.57 19.70 42.76
C LEU A 4 7.72 18.43 43.59
N LYS A 5 7.69 18.62 44.91
CA LYS A 5 7.81 17.61 45.97
C LYS A 5 6.46 16.93 46.24
N PRO A 6 6.45 15.70 46.79
CA PRO A 6 5.26 14.94 47.14
C PRO A 6 4.82 15.19 48.59
N ALA A 7 3.52 14.99 48.86
CA ALA A 7 2.97 14.89 50.21
C ALA A 7 2.68 13.42 50.57
N THR A 8 3.35 12.98 51.63
CA THR A 8 3.04 11.85 52.52
C THR A 8 1.74 12.14 53.29
N GLY A 9 0.97 11.22 53.88
CA GLY A 9 1.03 9.78 54.15
C GLY A 9 -0.10 9.45 55.13
N THR A 10 -0.38 8.17 55.38
CA THR A 10 -0.49 7.52 56.72
C THR A 10 -1.18 6.16 56.65
N SER A 11 -0.75 5.31 57.57
CA SER A 11 -0.92 3.86 57.69
C SER A 11 -1.94 3.52 58.77
N ALA A 12 -2.69 2.40 58.64
CA ALA A 12 -2.92 1.45 59.73
C ALA A 12 -3.60 0.14 59.24
N LYS A 13 -2.95 -1.00 59.56
CA LYS A 13 -3.38 -2.42 59.56
C LYS A 13 -4.05 -2.77 60.93
N PRO A 14 -4.32 -4.04 61.33
CA PRO A 14 -4.96 -5.21 60.68
C PRO A 14 -5.93 -5.98 61.63
N ALA A 15 -6.64 -7.01 61.13
CA ALA A 15 -7.09 -8.24 61.86
C ALA A 15 -7.81 -9.14 60.82
N GLY A 16 -7.74 -10.47 60.76
CA GLY A 16 -7.16 -11.53 61.59
C GLY A 16 -7.96 -12.83 61.36
N ASN A 17 -7.29 -13.87 60.85
CA ASN A 17 -7.46 -15.34 61.03
C ASN A 17 -8.84 -16.04 60.95
N ASP A 18 -9.01 -16.94 59.95
CA ASP A 18 -9.12 -18.44 60.01
C ASP A 18 -10.09 -19.15 60.99
N PRO A 19 -10.42 -20.48 60.90
CA PRO A 19 -10.16 -21.53 59.86
C PRO A 19 -11.29 -22.63 59.66
N PHE A 20 -11.00 -23.68 58.86
CA PHE A 20 -11.55 -25.08 58.84
C PHE A 20 -12.94 -25.35 58.20
N SER A 21 -13.28 -26.47 57.49
CA SER A 21 -12.67 -27.79 57.26
C SER A 21 -13.46 -28.63 56.20
N THR A 22 -12.79 -29.62 55.58
CA THR A 22 -13.24 -30.96 55.07
C THR A 22 -14.24 -31.08 53.91
N SER A 23 -13.85 -31.62 52.73
CA SER A 23 -13.62 -33.05 52.34
C SER A 23 -14.89 -33.86 52.07
N THR A 24 -15.09 -34.33 50.83
CA THR A 24 -15.34 -35.76 50.54
C THR A 24 -15.22 -36.12 49.05
N ILE A 25 -14.61 -37.29 48.84
CA ILE A 25 -14.35 -38.05 47.62
C ILE A 25 -15.55 -38.97 47.34
N THR A 26 -15.86 -39.27 46.08
CA THR A 26 -16.23 -40.64 45.63
C THR A 26 -16.18 -40.76 44.09
N ARG A 27 -15.68 -41.91 43.63
CA ARG A 27 -15.55 -42.37 42.22
C ARG A 27 -16.21 -43.78 42.15
N PRO A 28 -16.21 -44.49 41.01
CA PRO A 28 -17.34 -44.80 40.10
C PRO A 28 -17.81 -46.29 40.17
N PRO A 29 -18.65 -46.75 39.22
CA PRO A 29 -18.57 -48.16 38.73
C PRO A 29 -18.56 -48.23 37.17
N THR A 30 -17.66 -48.91 36.45
CA THR A 30 -17.42 -50.36 36.17
C THR A 30 -18.45 -51.14 35.31
N ILE A 31 -18.18 -51.14 33.99
CA ILE A 31 -18.20 -52.19 32.93
C ILE A 31 -18.95 -53.53 33.15
N ARG A 32 -19.73 -53.96 32.12
CA ARG A 32 -19.72 -55.32 31.48
C ARG A 32 -20.44 -55.36 30.09
N PRO A 33 -19.91 -56.08 29.07
CA PRO A 33 -20.52 -56.35 27.74
C PRO A 33 -21.12 -57.79 27.69
N PRO A 34 -21.38 -58.51 26.56
CA PRO A 34 -21.67 -58.23 25.12
C PRO A 34 -22.97 -58.94 24.62
N THR A 35 -23.37 -58.83 23.33
CA THR A 35 -23.92 -59.98 22.54
C THR A 35 -24.01 -59.65 21.04
N MET A 36 -23.23 -60.38 20.23
CA MET A 36 -23.45 -60.56 18.79
C MET A 36 -24.57 -61.59 18.57
N SER A 37 -25.44 -61.36 17.58
CA SER A 37 -26.12 -62.45 16.87
C SER A 37 -25.87 -62.30 15.38
N ARG A 38 -25.34 -63.39 14.80
CA ARG A 38 -25.03 -63.58 13.39
C ARG A 38 -26.23 -64.20 12.69
N CYS A 39 -26.51 -63.74 11.47
CA CYS A 39 -27.04 -64.44 10.29
C CYS A 39 -27.55 -63.34 9.34
N LEU A 40 -27.45 -63.37 8.01
CA LEU A 40 -26.72 -64.14 7.01
C LEU A 40 -27.05 -63.38 5.69
N LEU A 41 -26.04 -63.16 4.83
CA LEU A 41 -26.09 -62.91 3.39
C LEU A 41 -27.44 -62.57 2.72
N SER A 42 -27.51 -61.44 2.01
CA SER A 42 -27.85 -61.44 0.57
C SER A 42 -27.39 -60.15 -0.11
N VAL A 43 -26.70 -60.34 -1.22
CA VAL A 43 -26.13 -59.35 -2.15
C VAL A 43 -27.26 -58.65 -2.92
N ALA A 44 -27.23 -57.32 -3.01
CA ALA A 44 -27.59 -56.58 -4.22
C ALA A 44 -27.23 -55.10 -4.08
N ILE A 45 -26.32 -54.66 -4.94
CA ILE A 45 -25.94 -53.27 -5.19
C ILE A 45 -27.10 -52.61 -5.94
N ALA A 46 -27.70 -51.55 -5.37
CA ALA A 46 -28.43 -50.54 -6.13
C ALA A 46 -28.59 -49.27 -5.29
N SER A 47 -27.85 -48.24 -5.70
CA SER A 47 -28.16 -46.80 -5.66
C SER A 47 -29.33 -46.32 -4.80
N SER A 48 -29.00 -45.56 -3.76
CA SER A 48 -29.88 -44.58 -3.10
C SER A 48 -28.96 -43.52 -2.50
N LEU A 49 -28.77 -42.35 -3.13
CA LEU A 49 -29.61 -41.18 -2.91
C LEU A 49 -30.20 -41.18 -1.49
N LEU A 50 -29.41 -40.69 -0.54
CA LEU A 50 -29.89 -40.25 0.76
C LEU A 50 -29.42 -38.83 0.98
N LEU A 51 -30.39 -37.92 0.83
CA LEU A 51 -30.41 -36.67 1.57
C LEU A 51 -30.15 -36.97 3.05
N VAL A 52 -29.08 -36.39 3.58
CA VAL A 52 -28.90 -36.07 4.99
C VAL A 52 -28.56 -34.58 4.93
N GLY A 53 -29.47 -33.67 5.19
CA GLY A 53 -30.11 -33.49 6.49
C GLY A 53 -29.48 -32.22 7.06
N CYS A 54 -30.17 -31.09 6.86
CA CYS A 54 -29.79 -29.77 7.32
C CYS A 54 -29.39 -29.79 8.80
N GLY A 55 -28.14 -29.43 9.07
CA GLY A 55 -27.79 -28.78 10.32
C GLY A 55 -27.95 -27.28 10.09
N ASP A 56 -28.89 -26.67 10.80
CA ASP A 56 -28.93 -25.22 11.04
C ASP A 56 -27.65 -24.87 11.83
N ASP A 57 -26.61 -24.51 11.10
CA ASP A 57 -25.69 -23.49 11.57
C ASP A 57 -26.28 -22.18 11.04
N ASP A 58 -26.93 -21.41 11.93
CA ASP A 58 -27.21 -19.99 11.73
C ASP A 58 -25.88 -19.22 11.66
N ASN A 59 -25.06 -19.52 10.65
CA ASN A 59 -24.09 -18.57 10.15
C ASN A 59 -24.93 -17.50 9.49
N GLU A 60 -25.09 -16.35 10.15
CA GLU A 60 -25.47 -15.11 9.48
C GLU A 60 -24.56 -14.98 8.25
N ARG A 61 -25.08 -15.36 7.07
CA ARG A 61 -24.40 -15.11 5.81
C ARG A 61 -24.51 -13.62 5.59
N PHE A 62 -23.52 -12.89 6.10
CA PHE A 62 -23.29 -11.50 5.73
C PHE A 62 -23.23 -11.45 4.20
N THR A 63 -24.29 -10.93 3.61
CA THR A 63 -24.43 -10.83 2.16
C THR A 63 -24.05 -9.42 1.79
N TYR A 64 -22.78 -9.22 1.45
CA TYR A 64 -22.29 -7.95 0.95
C TYR A 64 -22.81 -7.72 -0.47
N SER A 65 -23.50 -6.61 -0.69
CA SER A 65 -24.06 -6.23 -1.99
C SER A 65 -23.25 -5.13 -2.64
N THR A 66 -23.15 -5.17 -3.96
CA THR A 66 -22.64 -4.04 -4.74
C THR A 66 -23.61 -2.86 -4.67
N SER A 67 -23.12 -1.66 -4.39
CA SER A 67 -23.91 -0.42 -4.41
C SER A 67 -23.08 0.77 -4.87
N VAL A 68 -23.77 1.84 -5.28
CA VAL A 68 -23.16 3.12 -5.64
C VAL A 68 -23.94 4.28 -5.01
N LYS A 69 -23.23 5.31 -4.56
CA LYS A 69 -23.79 6.53 -3.99
C LYS A 69 -23.02 7.76 -4.49
N SER A 70 -23.74 8.75 -5.01
CA SER A 70 -23.12 10.01 -5.40
C SER A 70 -22.64 10.79 -4.19
N VAL A 71 -21.41 11.31 -4.26
CA VAL A 71 -20.74 12.04 -3.18
C VAL A 71 -20.72 13.53 -3.49
N ALA A 72 -20.13 13.89 -4.63
CA ALA A 72 -19.96 15.27 -5.05
C ALA A 72 -19.84 15.37 -6.57
N THR A 73 -20.06 16.57 -7.11
CA THR A 73 -19.74 16.92 -8.50
C THR A 73 -19.02 18.26 -8.46
N PHE A 74 -17.92 18.33 -9.20
CA PHE A 74 -17.05 19.49 -9.32
C PHE A 74 -17.01 19.94 -10.77
N ASP A 75 -17.03 21.25 -10.98
CA ASP A 75 -16.74 21.85 -12.28
C ASP A 75 -15.22 21.78 -12.54
N ALA A 76 -14.75 22.14 -13.73
CA ALA A 76 -13.31 22.12 -14.02
C ALA A 76 -12.54 23.09 -13.11
N ASP A 77 -13.03 24.33 -12.98
CA ASP A 77 -12.44 25.35 -12.11
C ASP A 77 -12.42 24.92 -10.63
N ASP A 78 -13.47 24.24 -10.15
CA ASP A 78 -13.53 23.75 -8.76
C ASP A 78 -12.41 22.72 -8.48
N ILE A 79 -12.04 21.89 -9.45
CA ILE A 79 -10.94 20.93 -9.31
C ILE A 79 -9.59 21.64 -9.26
N ASP A 80 -9.40 22.68 -10.07
CA ASP A 80 -8.18 23.47 -10.07
C ASP A 80 -8.01 24.25 -8.75
N ASP A 81 -9.08 24.83 -8.23
CA ASP A 81 -9.10 25.50 -6.92
C ASP A 81 -8.83 24.49 -5.79
N ALA A 82 -9.50 23.35 -5.80
CA ALA A 82 -9.28 22.30 -4.81
C ALA A 82 -7.84 21.77 -4.84
N LEU A 83 -7.23 21.63 -6.03
CA LEU A 83 -5.83 21.22 -6.15
C LEU A 83 -4.87 22.30 -5.64
N GLN A 84 -5.16 23.57 -5.93
CA GLN A 84 -4.37 24.70 -5.45
C GLN A 84 -4.35 24.75 -3.92
N ASP A 85 -5.49 24.49 -3.27
CA ASP A 85 -5.61 24.41 -1.81
C ASP A 85 -4.92 23.17 -1.23
N ALA A 86 -5.05 22.02 -1.92
CA ALA A 86 -4.46 20.76 -1.47
C ALA A 86 -2.93 20.71 -1.60
N SER A 87 -2.39 21.27 -2.69
CA SER A 87 -0.96 21.23 -3.02
C SER A 87 -0.61 22.25 -4.10
N ALA A 88 -0.03 23.39 -3.71
CA ALA A 88 0.50 24.37 -4.65
C ALA A 88 1.56 23.77 -5.60
N ILE A 89 2.37 22.84 -5.09
CA ILE A 89 3.36 22.09 -5.87
C ILE A 89 2.66 21.20 -6.91
N GLY A 90 1.63 20.46 -6.47
CA GLY A 90 0.81 19.63 -7.34
C GLY A 90 0.16 20.44 -8.45
N LYS A 91 -0.41 21.61 -8.11
CA LYS A 91 -1.02 22.51 -9.10
C LYS A 91 -0.01 23.02 -10.12
N ALA A 92 1.22 23.37 -9.71
CA ALA A 92 2.24 23.90 -10.63
C ALA A 92 2.66 22.92 -11.74
N VAL A 93 2.50 21.61 -11.54
CA VAL A 93 2.90 20.57 -12.52
C VAL A 93 1.72 19.78 -13.12
N THR A 94 0.50 20.13 -12.71
CA THR A 94 -0.74 19.56 -13.24
C THR A 94 -1.35 20.55 -14.22
N PRO A 95 -1.66 20.14 -15.46
CA PRO A 95 -2.35 21.01 -16.41
C PRO A 95 -3.73 21.40 -15.86
N ASP A 96 -4.25 22.54 -16.32
CA ASP A 96 -5.60 22.97 -15.98
C ASP A 96 -6.64 21.88 -16.30
N ALA A 97 -7.69 21.82 -15.49
CA ALA A 97 -8.75 20.85 -15.66
C ALA A 97 -9.51 21.10 -16.97
N LYS A 98 -9.64 20.06 -17.80
CA LYS A 98 -10.48 20.10 -19.00
C LYS A 98 -11.92 19.69 -18.71
N CYS A 99 -12.07 18.79 -17.75
CA CYS A 99 -13.33 18.18 -17.34
C CYS A 99 -13.67 18.53 -15.90
N GLY A 100 -14.96 18.70 -15.64
CA GLY A 100 -15.48 18.51 -14.29
C GLY A 100 -15.41 17.03 -13.89
N VAL A 101 -15.66 16.74 -12.61
CA VAL A 101 -15.58 15.39 -12.05
C VAL A 101 -16.79 15.10 -11.16
N THR A 102 -17.54 14.04 -11.51
CA THR A 102 -18.53 13.44 -10.61
C THR A 102 -17.87 12.33 -9.80
N VAL A 103 -17.92 12.43 -8.47
CA VAL A 103 -17.35 11.46 -7.54
C VAL A 103 -18.45 10.58 -6.95
N GLU A 104 -18.31 9.28 -7.17
CA GLU A 104 -19.22 8.25 -6.69
C GLU A 104 -18.50 7.34 -5.68
N LYS A 105 -19.17 6.98 -4.58
CA LYS A 105 -18.72 5.96 -3.64
C LYS A 105 -19.30 4.62 -4.06
N ILE A 106 -18.44 3.66 -4.37
CA ILE A 106 -18.84 2.28 -4.64
C ILE A 106 -18.58 1.42 -3.41
N SER A 107 -19.45 0.44 -3.15
CA SER A 107 -19.22 -0.62 -2.17
C SER A 107 -19.38 -1.98 -2.84
N TYR A 108 -18.57 -2.95 -2.44
CA TYR A 108 -18.54 -4.28 -3.05
C TYR A 108 -18.07 -5.37 -2.08
N PRO A 109 -18.52 -6.62 -2.29
CA PRO A 109 -17.96 -7.80 -1.60
C PRO A 109 -16.49 -8.02 -1.99
N THR A 110 -15.67 -8.38 -1.02
CA THR A 110 -14.29 -8.83 -1.21
C THR A 110 -13.90 -9.84 -0.11
N LYS A 111 -12.61 -10.11 0.06
CA LYS A 111 -12.08 -10.97 1.13
C LYS A 111 -10.92 -10.32 1.87
N GLY A 112 -10.75 -10.69 3.14
CA GLY A 112 -9.55 -10.39 3.90
C GLY A 112 -8.38 -11.35 3.57
N SER A 113 -7.23 -11.10 4.20
CA SER A 113 -6.03 -11.94 4.05
C SER A 113 -6.23 -13.40 4.47
N ALA A 114 -7.15 -13.69 5.40
CA ALA A 114 -7.47 -15.05 5.83
C ALA A 114 -8.46 -15.76 4.87
N GLY A 115 -8.95 -15.05 3.86
CA GLY A 115 -10.00 -15.50 2.95
C GLY A 115 -11.42 -15.35 3.51
N GLU A 116 -11.57 -14.71 4.66
CA GLU A 116 -12.84 -14.33 5.26
C GLU A 116 -13.60 -13.36 4.35
N ALA A 117 -14.93 -13.50 4.28
CA ALA A 117 -15.75 -12.58 3.52
C ALA A 117 -15.82 -11.22 4.22
N THR A 118 -15.68 -10.15 3.45
CA THR A 118 -15.85 -8.78 3.93
C THR A 118 -16.35 -7.88 2.79
N ASN A 119 -16.56 -6.61 3.06
CA ASN A 119 -16.76 -5.56 2.06
C ASN A 119 -15.56 -4.62 2.00
N ALA A 120 -15.49 -3.91 0.89
CA ALA A 120 -14.67 -2.71 0.76
C ALA A 120 -15.46 -1.63 0.04
N THR A 121 -14.88 -0.44 0.01
CA THR A 121 -15.39 0.72 -0.70
C THR A 121 -14.34 1.27 -1.65
N GLY A 122 -14.71 2.24 -2.47
CA GLY A 122 -13.77 2.96 -3.31
C GLY A 122 -14.42 4.15 -4.01
N ALA A 123 -13.56 4.98 -4.59
CA ALA A 123 -13.97 6.07 -5.46
C ALA A 123 -14.12 5.58 -6.90
N LEU A 124 -15.23 5.95 -7.53
CA LEU A 124 -15.42 5.97 -8.97
C LEU A 124 -15.58 7.42 -9.39
N MET A 125 -14.58 7.97 -10.08
CA MET A 125 -14.58 9.35 -10.57
C MET A 125 -14.89 9.35 -12.06
N LEU A 126 -15.93 10.08 -12.44
CA LEU A 126 -16.45 10.16 -13.80
C LEU A 126 -16.19 11.56 -14.36
N PRO A 127 -15.48 11.69 -15.50
CA PRO A 127 -15.34 12.98 -16.17
C PRO A 127 -16.70 13.50 -16.64
N SER A 128 -16.91 14.80 -16.51
CA SER A 128 -18.10 15.53 -16.98
C SER A 128 -17.70 16.85 -17.66
N GLY A 129 -18.64 17.50 -18.34
CA GLY A 129 -18.38 18.74 -19.09
C GLY A 129 -18.40 18.52 -20.60
N THR A 130 -18.37 19.59 -21.40
CA THR A 130 -18.63 19.53 -22.85
C THR A 130 -17.38 19.48 -23.73
N ASP A 131 -16.19 19.57 -23.15
CA ASP A 131 -14.94 19.43 -23.90
C ASP A 131 -14.86 18.05 -24.58
N ALA A 132 -14.20 17.98 -25.74
CA ALA A 132 -14.09 16.73 -26.50
C ALA A 132 -13.41 15.62 -25.69
N ASP A 133 -12.42 15.96 -24.85
CA ASP A 133 -11.69 15.01 -24.00
C ASP A 133 -12.58 14.47 -22.85
N CYS A 134 -13.67 15.17 -22.53
CA CYS A 134 -14.64 14.74 -21.51
C CYS A 134 -15.76 13.87 -22.08
N GLN A 135 -15.81 13.70 -23.40
CA GLN A 135 -16.89 13.04 -24.13
C GLN A 135 -16.38 11.76 -24.83
N GLY A 136 -17.32 10.90 -25.23
CA GLY A 136 -16.99 9.71 -26.01
C GLY A 136 -16.37 8.57 -25.21
N ASP A 137 -15.58 7.74 -25.91
CA ASP A 137 -14.93 6.55 -25.35
C ASP A 137 -13.69 6.96 -24.55
N ARG A 138 -13.66 6.58 -23.28
CA ARG A 138 -12.66 7.03 -22.31
C ARG A 138 -11.90 5.84 -21.71
N PRO A 139 -10.59 5.97 -21.46
CA PRO A 139 -9.83 4.94 -20.76
C PRO A 139 -10.25 4.84 -19.29
N ILE A 140 -10.07 3.66 -18.70
CA ILE A 140 -10.11 3.50 -17.24
C ILE A 140 -8.69 3.63 -16.70
N LEU A 141 -8.52 4.47 -15.67
CA LEU A 141 -7.39 4.40 -14.75
C LEU A 141 -7.80 3.63 -13.50
N LEU A 142 -7.12 2.52 -13.23
CA LEU A 142 -7.19 1.84 -11.95
C LEU A 142 -6.00 2.30 -11.09
N HIS A 143 -6.27 2.98 -9.99
CA HIS A 143 -5.24 3.54 -9.12
C HIS A 143 -5.19 2.82 -7.77
N ALA A 144 -4.00 2.41 -7.37
CA ALA A 144 -3.71 1.84 -6.06
C ALA A 144 -3.08 2.91 -5.16
N HIS A 145 -3.73 3.29 -4.06
CA HIS A 145 -3.20 4.33 -3.16
C HIS A 145 -2.09 3.80 -2.24
N GLY A 146 -1.28 4.74 -1.73
CA GLY A 146 -0.20 4.48 -0.76
C GLY A 146 -0.70 4.18 0.65
N THR A 147 0.21 4.04 1.61
CA THR A 147 -0.14 3.70 3.00
C THR A 147 -1.07 4.72 3.65
N ALA A 148 -2.04 4.23 4.43
CA ALA A 148 -2.87 4.99 5.35
C ALA A 148 -2.81 4.33 6.74
N THR A 149 -2.95 5.12 7.80
CA THR A 149 -2.95 4.60 9.18
C THR A 149 -4.30 4.80 9.87
N GLU A 150 -5.11 5.66 9.31
CA GLU A 150 -6.41 6.08 9.78
C GLU A 150 -7.50 5.20 9.17
N ARG A 151 -8.36 4.64 10.00
CA ARG A 151 -9.47 3.80 9.54
C ARG A 151 -10.45 4.57 8.65
N TYR A 152 -10.65 5.86 8.90
CA TYR A 152 -11.58 6.70 8.15
C TYR A 152 -11.01 7.22 6.80
N TYR A 153 -9.93 6.61 6.30
CA TYR A 153 -9.36 6.91 4.99
C TYR A 153 -10.36 6.59 3.87
N ASP A 154 -10.76 7.61 3.10
CA ASP A 154 -11.78 7.48 2.06
C ASP A 154 -11.42 8.34 0.83
N PHE A 155 -11.09 7.69 -0.28
CA PHE A 155 -10.67 8.33 -1.52
C PHE A 155 -11.80 9.08 -2.25
N THR A 156 -13.05 9.01 -1.77
CA THR A 156 -14.15 9.84 -2.29
C THR A 156 -14.09 11.30 -1.81
N GLN A 157 -13.20 11.60 -0.87
CA GLN A 157 -13.09 12.89 -0.18
C GLN A 157 -12.28 13.94 -0.98
N VAL A 158 -12.51 14.04 -2.30
CA VAL A 158 -11.90 15.05 -3.17
C VAL A 158 -12.20 16.45 -2.63
N GLY A 159 -11.18 17.30 -2.51
CA GLY A 159 -11.27 18.66 -1.98
C GLY A 159 -11.39 18.75 -0.44
N ASN A 160 -11.54 17.63 0.27
CA ASN A 160 -11.70 17.64 1.74
C ASN A 160 -10.37 17.35 2.44
N LEU A 161 -9.67 18.41 2.85
CA LEU A 161 -8.35 18.33 3.50
C LEU A 161 -8.39 17.76 4.94
N ASP A 162 -9.57 17.65 5.56
CA ASP A 162 -9.72 17.04 6.89
C ASP A 162 -9.67 15.50 6.83
N ASN A 163 -9.88 14.90 5.65
CA ASN A 163 -9.72 13.47 5.46
C ASN A 163 -8.27 13.13 5.06
N PRO A 164 -7.65 12.08 5.62
CA PRO A 164 -6.29 11.67 5.27
C PRO A 164 -6.11 11.27 3.79
N ALA A 165 -7.18 10.98 3.06
CA ALA A 165 -7.15 10.74 1.62
C ALA A 165 -7.26 12.03 0.79
N GLY A 166 -7.77 13.13 1.35
CA GLY A 166 -8.25 14.30 0.58
C GLY A 166 -7.22 14.88 -0.38
N VAL A 167 -6.00 15.16 0.10
CA VAL A 167 -4.92 15.68 -0.75
C VAL A 167 -4.60 14.74 -1.92
N ARG A 168 -4.52 13.43 -1.65
CA ARG A 168 -4.20 12.42 -2.69
C ARG A 168 -5.37 12.22 -3.65
N ALA A 169 -6.60 12.23 -3.13
CA ALA A 169 -7.81 12.13 -3.93
C ALA A 169 -7.93 13.29 -4.92
N THR A 170 -7.70 14.53 -4.46
CA THR A 170 -7.69 15.72 -5.31
C THR A 170 -6.59 15.66 -6.36
N LEU A 171 -5.37 15.27 -5.99
CA LEU A 171 -4.26 15.16 -6.94
C LEU A 171 -4.55 14.18 -8.08
N ILE A 172 -5.11 13.01 -7.76
CA ILE A 172 -5.48 11.99 -8.75
C ILE A 172 -6.70 12.42 -9.58
N ALA A 173 -7.68 13.07 -8.96
CA ALA A 173 -8.82 13.64 -9.68
C ALA A 173 -8.35 14.66 -10.73
N ALA A 174 -7.47 15.58 -10.36
CA ALA A 174 -6.96 16.62 -11.26
C ALA A 174 -6.04 16.07 -12.38
N ASN A 175 -5.19 15.10 -12.07
CA ASN A 175 -4.24 14.55 -13.04
C ASN A 175 -4.88 13.58 -14.06
N PHE A 176 -6.02 12.99 -13.73
CA PHE A 176 -6.61 11.94 -14.56
C PHE A 176 -8.10 12.14 -14.82
N ALA A 177 -8.94 12.22 -13.77
CA ALA A 177 -10.39 12.34 -13.96
C ALA A 177 -10.77 13.63 -14.71
N ALA A 178 -10.17 14.75 -14.30
CA ALA A 178 -10.31 16.06 -14.94
C ALA A 178 -9.65 16.15 -16.32
N GLN A 179 -8.88 15.12 -16.71
CA GLN A 179 -8.25 14.97 -18.03
C GLN A 179 -8.96 13.92 -18.90
N GLY A 180 -10.14 13.43 -18.48
CA GLY A 180 -10.98 12.55 -19.28
C GLY A 180 -10.91 11.05 -18.94
N TYR A 181 -10.15 10.64 -17.92
CA TYR A 181 -10.11 9.23 -17.48
C TYR A 181 -11.29 8.88 -16.58
N ILE A 182 -11.87 7.69 -16.76
CA ILE A 182 -12.70 7.09 -15.72
C ILE A 182 -11.74 6.55 -14.65
N VAL A 183 -11.77 7.09 -13.44
CA VAL A 183 -10.82 6.69 -12.39
C VAL A 183 -11.51 5.79 -11.37
N VAL A 184 -10.89 4.66 -11.06
CA VAL A 184 -11.32 3.71 -10.02
C VAL A 184 -10.21 3.60 -8.98
N VAL A 185 -10.54 3.92 -7.72
CA VAL A 185 -9.60 3.84 -6.59
C VAL A 185 -10.24 3.09 -5.42
N PRO A 186 -9.88 1.82 -5.20
CA PRO A 186 -10.28 1.10 -3.99
C PRO A 186 -9.76 1.80 -2.75
N ASN A 187 -10.55 1.91 -1.68
CA ASN A 187 -10.06 2.33 -0.37
C ASN A 187 -9.24 1.24 0.34
N TYR A 188 -9.22 0.03 -0.24
CA TYR A 188 -8.79 -1.24 0.35
C TYR A 188 -9.66 -1.74 1.52
N ALA A 189 -9.76 -3.06 1.65
CA ALA A 189 -10.38 -3.70 2.81
C ALA A 189 -9.65 -3.27 4.09
N GLY A 190 -10.41 -2.99 5.15
CA GLY A 190 -9.90 -2.48 6.43
C GLY A 190 -10.08 -0.97 6.65
N TYR A 191 -10.43 -0.22 5.61
CA TYR A 191 -10.67 1.22 5.68
C TYR A 191 -12.14 1.57 5.44
N ASP A 192 -12.49 2.80 5.79
CA ASP A 192 -13.79 3.42 5.62
C ASP A 192 -14.91 2.51 6.16
N ASP A 193 -15.90 2.14 5.34
CA ASP A 193 -17.06 1.34 5.73
C ASP A 193 -16.79 -0.18 5.65
N SER A 194 -15.53 -0.61 5.49
CA SER A 194 -15.16 -2.04 5.49
C SER A 194 -15.35 -2.65 6.88
N ASP A 195 -16.02 -3.80 6.95
CA ASP A 195 -16.20 -4.57 8.20
C ASP A 195 -14.89 -5.21 8.68
N LEU A 196 -13.88 -5.31 7.82
CA LEU A 196 -12.58 -5.85 8.20
C LEU A 196 -11.92 -4.93 9.22
N ASP A 197 -11.46 -5.48 10.35
CA ASP A 197 -10.90 -4.69 11.45
C ASP A 197 -9.40 -4.40 11.28
N TYR A 198 -8.79 -4.95 10.23
CA TYR A 198 -7.40 -4.77 9.83
C TYR A 198 -7.32 -4.52 8.32
N HIS A 199 -6.17 -4.03 7.87
CA HIS A 199 -5.89 -3.86 6.45
C HIS A 199 -4.89 -4.92 5.98
N PRO A 200 -5.15 -5.67 4.89
CA PRO A 200 -4.21 -6.56 4.21
C PRO A 200 -2.99 -5.86 3.57
N TYR A 201 -2.29 -5.04 4.36
CA TYR A 201 -1.14 -4.23 3.95
C TYR A 201 -0.04 -5.07 3.29
N LEU A 202 0.37 -4.67 2.08
CA LEU A 202 1.39 -5.33 1.24
C LEU A 202 1.15 -6.85 1.03
N ASN A 203 -0.10 -7.30 1.11
CA ASN A 203 -0.50 -8.64 0.72
C ASN A 203 -0.80 -8.66 -0.78
N ALA A 204 0.17 -9.08 -1.58
CA ALA A 204 0.11 -9.04 -3.04
C ALA A 204 -1.14 -9.77 -3.58
N LYS A 205 -1.47 -10.94 -3.01
CA LYS A 205 -2.62 -11.74 -3.45
C LYS A 205 -3.94 -11.05 -3.13
N GLN A 206 -4.17 -10.68 -1.87
CA GLN A 206 -5.44 -10.07 -1.47
C GLN A 206 -5.64 -8.72 -2.18
N GLN A 207 -4.61 -7.87 -2.19
CA GLN A 207 -4.76 -6.51 -2.72
C GLN A 207 -4.95 -6.53 -4.24
N SER A 208 -4.27 -7.41 -4.98
CA SER A 208 -4.51 -7.57 -6.42
C SER A 208 -5.91 -8.12 -6.73
N GLU A 209 -6.40 -9.12 -5.98
CA GLU A 209 -7.75 -9.65 -6.12
C GLU A 209 -8.82 -8.59 -5.85
N GLU A 210 -8.61 -7.75 -4.83
CA GLU A 210 -9.50 -6.64 -4.50
C GLU A 210 -9.50 -5.56 -5.60
N MET A 211 -8.32 -5.16 -6.09
CA MET A 211 -8.20 -4.20 -7.19
C MET A 211 -8.95 -4.66 -8.45
N VAL A 212 -8.84 -5.94 -8.82
CA VAL A 212 -9.61 -6.53 -9.94
C VAL A 212 -11.10 -6.53 -9.65
N THR A 213 -11.51 -6.84 -8.42
CA THR A 213 -12.92 -6.83 -8.00
C THR A 213 -13.53 -5.44 -8.09
N ALA A 214 -12.79 -4.40 -7.67
CA ALA A 214 -13.24 -3.01 -7.76
C ALA A 214 -13.37 -2.54 -9.22
N LEU A 215 -12.43 -2.92 -10.09
CA LEU A 215 -12.51 -2.64 -11.53
C LEU A 215 -13.75 -3.28 -12.17
N ASP A 216 -13.96 -4.57 -11.93
CA ASP A 216 -15.12 -5.30 -12.47
C ASP A 216 -16.44 -4.74 -11.90
N THR A 217 -16.43 -4.33 -10.64
CA THR A 217 -17.55 -3.65 -9.96
C THR A 217 -17.86 -2.31 -10.63
N ALA A 218 -16.86 -1.45 -10.82
CA ALA A 218 -17.05 -0.14 -11.45
C ALA A 218 -17.67 -0.26 -12.85
N ARG A 219 -17.16 -1.20 -13.67
CA ARG A 219 -17.73 -1.51 -14.99
C ARG A 219 -19.18 -1.99 -14.91
N THR A 220 -19.50 -2.81 -13.90
CA THR A 220 -20.86 -3.30 -13.67
C THR A 220 -21.80 -2.17 -13.28
N ILE A 221 -21.39 -1.30 -12.35
CA ILE A 221 -22.14 -0.13 -11.90
C ILE A 221 -22.42 0.82 -13.08
N ILE A 222 -21.41 1.13 -13.89
CA ILE A 222 -21.58 2.00 -15.07
C ILE A 222 -22.68 1.44 -15.98
N LYS A 223 -22.60 0.15 -16.33
CA LYS A 223 -23.60 -0.51 -17.19
C LYS A 223 -25.00 -0.51 -16.58
N GLN A 224 -25.12 -0.79 -15.28
CA GLN A 224 -26.40 -0.81 -14.57
C GLN A 224 -27.04 0.58 -14.51
N GLN A 225 -26.27 1.61 -14.20
CA GLN A 225 -26.75 2.99 -14.13
C GLN A 225 -27.13 3.53 -15.51
N GLN A 226 -26.42 3.13 -16.57
CA GLN A 226 -26.83 3.40 -17.95
C GLN A 226 -28.15 2.74 -18.31
N ALA A 227 -28.33 1.46 -17.98
CA ALA A 227 -29.59 0.75 -18.21
C ALA A 227 -30.77 1.38 -17.42
N ALA A 228 -30.48 1.99 -16.27
CA ALA A 228 -31.43 2.74 -15.47
C ALA A 228 -31.68 4.18 -15.95
N ASN A 229 -31.06 4.60 -17.07
CA ASN A 229 -31.13 5.97 -17.62
C ASN A 229 -30.66 7.07 -16.65
N ASN A 230 -29.67 6.78 -15.79
CA ASN A 230 -29.09 7.78 -14.90
C ASN A 230 -28.26 8.79 -15.71
N ALA A 231 -28.63 10.07 -15.63
CA ALA A 231 -28.04 11.16 -16.41
C ALA A 231 -26.50 11.26 -16.25
N ASN A 232 -25.96 10.99 -15.07
CA ASN A 232 -24.51 11.05 -14.80
C ASN A 232 -23.73 9.98 -15.58
N TYR A 233 -24.38 8.92 -16.05
CA TYR A 233 -23.74 7.76 -16.67
C TYR A 233 -23.99 7.63 -18.18
N LEU A 234 -24.97 8.36 -18.73
CA LEU A 234 -25.36 8.22 -20.15
C LEU A 234 -24.21 8.49 -21.12
N ASN A 235 -23.30 9.40 -20.77
CA ASN A 235 -22.15 9.76 -21.59
C ASN A 235 -20.85 9.07 -21.15
N VAL A 236 -20.91 8.16 -20.18
CA VAL A 236 -19.74 7.42 -19.67
C VAL A 236 -19.48 6.19 -20.53
N LYS A 237 -18.55 6.25 -21.48
CA LYS A 237 -18.19 5.08 -22.30
C LYS A 237 -16.80 4.59 -21.96
N ASP A 238 -16.68 3.32 -21.55
CA ASP A 238 -15.39 2.64 -21.35
C ASP A 238 -14.84 2.22 -22.73
N SER A 239 -13.70 2.79 -23.12
CA SER A 239 -13.00 2.47 -24.37
C SER A 239 -12.40 1.06 -24.41
N GLY A 240 -12.36 0.37 -23.28
CA GLY A 240 -11.67 -0.91 -23.09
C GLY A 240 -10.17 -0.76 -22.79
N LYS A 241 -9.59 0.44 -22.93
CA LYS A 241 -8.21 0.71 -22.50
C LYS A 241 -8.15 0.75 -20.98
N LEU A 242 -7.18 0.04 -20.40
CA LEU A 242 -6.95 -0.03 -18.97
C LEU A 242 -5.53 0.41 -18.65
N PHE A 243 -5.41 1.48 -17.90
CA PHE A 243 -4.17 1.95 -17.32
C PHE A 243 -4.15 1.67 -15.83
N LEU A 244 -3.00 1.27 -15.30
CA LEU A 244 -2.86 0.88 -13.90
C LEU A 244 -1.64 1.56 -13.29
N THR A 245 -1.83 2.27 -12.19
CA THR A 245 -0.75 2.94 -11.47
C THR A 245 -0.98 2.85 -9.97
N GLY A 246 0.06 3.17 -9.20
CA GLY A 246 -0.04 3.33 -7.77
C GLY A 246 1.28 3.83 -7.20
N TYR A 247 1.22 4.37 -5.99
CA TYR A 247 2.36 5.01 -5.33
C TYR A 247 2.65 4.40 -3.96
N SER A 248 3.93 4.23 -3.60
CA SER A 248 4.36 3.66 -2.31
C SER A 248 3.86 2.21 -2.16
N GLN A 249 3.10 1.87 -1.11
CA GLN A 249 2.32 0.62 -1.07
C GLN A 249 1.57 0.37 -2.38
N GLY A 250 0.93 1.41 -2.94
CA GLY A 250 0.20 1.32 -4.19
C GLY A 250 1.07 0.93 -5.38
N GLY A 251 2.36 1.24 -5.39
CA GLY A 251 3.28 0.80 -6.44
C GLY A 251 3.48 -0.71 -6.43
N HIS A 252 3.61 -1.30 -5.23
CA HIS A 252 3.64 -2.76 -5.05
C HIS A 252 2.30 -3.39 -5.48
N VAL A 253 1.17 -2.83 -5.03
CA VAL A 253 -0.17 -3.30 -5.39
C VAL A 253 -0.44 -3.21 -6.89
N ALA A 254 -0.05 -2.12 -7.55
CA ALA A 254 -0.21 -1.95 -8.99
C ALA A 254 0.58 -2.99 -9.77
N MET A 255 1.82 -3.28 -9.36
CA MET A 255 2.63 -4.32 -9.98
C MET A 255 2.05 -5.73 -9.77
N ALA A 256 1.62 -6.06 -8.55
CA ALA A 256 0.95 -7.33 -8.26
C ALA A 256 -0.39 -7.49 -9.01
N THR A 257 -1.14 -6.39 -9.15
CA THR A 257 -2.40 -6.35 -9.90
C THR A 257 -2.17 -6.57 -11.39
N ALA A 258 -1.11 -5.97 -11.96
CA ALA A 258 -0.72 -6.20 -13.35
C ALA A 258 -0.43 -7.69 -13.58
N GLN A 259 0.37 -8.30 -12.69
CA GLN A 259 0.67 -9.73 -12.74
C GLN A 259 -0.58 -10.60 -12.71
N LEU A 260 -1.56 -10.29 -11.83
CA LEU A 260 -2.82 -11.03 -11.75
C LEU A 260 -3.67 -10.86 -13.02
N LEU A 261 -3.78 -9.64 -13.56
CA LEU A 261 -4.53 -9.37 -14.78
C LEU A 261 -3.95 -10.13 -15.98
N GLU A 262 -2.62 -10.18 -16.10
CA GLU A 262 -1.94 -10.99 -17.11
C GLU A 262 -2.25 -12.48 -16.96
N GLN A 263 -2.17 -13.04 -15.76
CA GLN A 263 -2.52 -14.44 -15.48
C GLN A 263 -3.98 -14.75 -15.85
N GLN A 264 -4.88 -13.76 -15.71
CA GLN A 264 -6.28 -13.86 -16.09
C GLN A 264 -6.55 -13.58 -17.57
N ASN A 265 -5.51 -13.29 -18.37
CA ASN A 265 -5.61 -12.84 -19.77
C ASN A 265 -6.52 -11.60 -19.94
N LYS A 266 -6.57 -10.73 -18.93
CA LYS A 266 -7.28 -9.45 -19.01
C LYS A 266 -6.33 -8.40 -19.60
N PRO A 267 -6.70 -7.73 -20.72
CA PRO A 267 -5.81 -6.80 -21.38
C PRO A 267 -5.53 -5.56 -20.50
N VAL A 268 -4.26 -5.17 -20.44
CA VAL A 268 -3.78 -3.94 -19.80
C VAL A 268 -3.04 -3.14 -20.87
N THR A 269 -3.38 -1.86 -21.00
CA THR A 269 -2.79 -0.97 -22.01
C THR A 269 -1.38 -0.54 -21.63
N ALA A 270 -1.19 -0.08 -20.39
CA ALA A 270 0.12 0.21 -19.82
C ALA A 270 0.03 0.28 -18.28
N ILE A 271 1.16 0.10 -17.60
CA ILE A 271 1.26 0.25 -16.14
C ILE A 271 2.33 1.26 -15.73
N ALA A 272 2.15 1.88 -14.58
CA ALA A 272 3.11 2.83 -14.01
C ALA A 272 3.26 2.67 -12.48
N PRO A 273 3.74 1.52 -11.96
CA PRO A 273 4.02 1.37 -10.53
C PRO A 273 5.14 2.33 -10.08
N SER A 274 4.89 3.09 -9.01
CA SER A 274 5.80 4.16 -8.55
C SER A 274 6.19 4.02 -7.09
N SER A 275 7.49 4.17 -6.80
CA SER A 275 8.10 4.04 -5.46
C SER A 275 7.59 2.83 -4.66
N GLY A 276 7.36 1.69 -5.32
CA GLY A 276 6.86 0.48 -4.68
C GLY A 276 7.96 -0.33 -4.00
N PRO A 277 7.72 -0.94 -2.84
CA PRO A 277 8.66 -1.86 -2.20
C PRO A 277 8.66 -3.23 -2.91
N TYR A 278 9.10 -3.28 -4.17
CA TYR A 278 9.07 -4.48 -5.02
C TYR A 278 9.95 -5.61 -4.46
N ALA A 279 11.11 -5.25 -3.91
CA ALA A 279 12.07 -6.16 -3.32
C ALA A 279 11.79 -6.40 -1.83
N LEU A 280 10.52 -6.72 -1.51
CA LEU A 280 10.00 -6.68 -0.14
C LEU A 280 10.82 -7.53 0.86
N ALA A 281 11.36 -8.68 0.44
CA ALA A 281 12.21 -9.51 1.30
C ALA A 281 13.56 -8.84 1.60
N ALA A 282 14.25 -8.33 0.57
CA ALA A 282 15.51 -7.61 0.76
C ALA A 282 15.30 -6.31 1.53
N PHE A 283 14.16 -5.65 1.32
CA PHE A 283 13.81 -4.42 2.02
C PHE A 283 13.59 -4.66 3.52
N GLY A 284 12.87 -5.72 3.89
CA GLY A 284 12.78 -6.16 5.28
C GLY A 284 14.14 -6.49 5.89
N ASP A 285 14.99 -7.23 5.17
CA ASP A 285 16.34 -7.57 5.63
C ASP A 285 17.20 -6.32 5.86
N ALA A 286 17.13 -5.33 4.98
CA ALA A 286 17.85 -4.06 5.12
C ALA A 286 17.37 -3.27 6.36
N ILE A 287 16.04 -3.18 6.56
CA ILE A 287 15.46 -2.49 7.73
C ILE A 287 15.88 -3.19 9.02
N PHE A 288 15.67 -4.51 9.13
CA PHE A 288 16.03 -5.26 10.35
C PHE A 288 17.53 -5.24 10.64
N SER A 289 18.37 -5.14 9.61
CA SER A 289 19.83 -4.96 9.72
C SER A 289 20.26 -3.54 10.10
N GLY A 290 19.30 -2.63 10.29
CA GLY A 290 19.52 -1.29 10.86
C GLY A 290 19.40 -0.13 9.90
N ASN A 291 19.16 -0.37 8.61
CA ASN A 291 18.83 0.69 7.66
C ASN A 291 17.34 1.03 7.76
N VAL A 292 16.94 1.64 8.89
CA VAL A 292 15.52 1.89 9.21
C VAL A 292 14.99 3.04 8.34
N ASN A 293 13.91 2.77 7.61
CA ASN A 293 13.26 3.75 6.76
C ASN A 293 12.32 4.69 7.54
N ILE A 294 12.05 5.87 6.99
CA ILE A 294 11.07 6.80 7.56
C ILE A 294 9.68 6.16 7.53
N GLY A 295 8.94 6.24 8.64
CA GLY A 295 7.61 5.65 8.78
C GLY A 295 7.59 4.19 9.24
N ALA A 296 8.74 3.56 9.49
CA ALA A 296 8.82 2.15 9.88
C ALA A 296 7.95 1.79 11.11
N THR A 297 7.76 2.72 12.05
CA THR A 297 6.94 2.50 13.25
C THR A 297 5.43 2.50 12.97
N ALA A 298 4.99 2.99 11.81
CA ALA A 298 3.65 2.81 11.28
C ALA A 298 3.53 1.55 10.39
N PHE A 299 4.54 1.28 9.56
CA PHE A 299 4.51 0.17 8.61
C PHE A 299 4.62 -1.20 9.28
N ALA A 300 5.47 -1.34 10.30
CA ALA A 300 5.70 -2.63 10.95
C ALA A 300 4.41 -3.20 11.60
N PRO A 301 3.58 -2.43 12.34
CA PRO A 301 2.29 -2.92 12.85
C PRO A 301 1.29 -3.29 11.75
N LEU A 302 1.18 -2.49 10.69
CA LEU A 302 0.31 -2.78 9.55
C LEU A 302 0.71 -4.10 8.89
N LEU A 303 2.00 -4.27 8.57
CA LEU A 303 2.53 -5.44 7.90
C LEU A 303 2.42 -6.69 8.78
N ALA A 304 2.80 -6.60 10.05
CA ALA A 304 2.72 -7.72 10.97
C ALA A 304 1.27 -8.21 11.15
N ARG A 305 0.30 -7.29 11.24
CA ARG A 305 -1.11 -7.66 11.37
C ARG A 305 -1.69 -8.23 10.07
N SER A 306 -1.33 -7.66 8.92
CA SER A 306 -1.70 -8.19 7.60
C SER A 306 -1.25 -9.65 7.43
N LEU A 307 0.04 -9.90 7.69
CA LEU A 307 0.65 -11.21 7.48
C LEU A 307 0.27 -12.22 8.58
N GLN A 308 0.03 -11.76 9.81
CA GLN A 308 -0.50 -12.60 10.89
C GLN A 308 -1.86 -13.21 10.50
N ASN A 309 -2.72 -12.47 9.78
CA ASN A 309 -4.03 -12.97 9.39
C ASN A 309 -4.01 -13.97 8.23
N VAL A 310 -2.88 -14.19 7.54
CA VAL A 310 -2.82 -15.19 6.46
C VAL A 310 -2.82 -16.61 7.04
N GLU A 311 -1.86 -16.93 7.91
CA GLU A 311 -1.69 -18.28 8.48
C GLU A 311 -1.55 -18.30 10.01
N GLY A 312 -1.57 -17.15 10.69
CA GLY A 312 -1.43 -17.08 12.14
C GLY A 312 -0.01 -17.32 12.67
N LYS A 313 1.02 -17.20 11.81
CA LYS A 313 2.39 -17.68 12.11
C LYS A 313 3.41 -16.60 12.48
N ILE A 314 3.10 -15.31 12.33
CA ILE A 314 4.08 -14.24 12.59
C ILE A 314 4.42 -14.15 14.08
N TYR A 315 3.41 -14.29 14.94
CA TYR A 315 3.57 -14.38 16.39
C TYR A 315 2.42 -15.16 17.03
N ARG A 316 2.63 -15.68 18.23
CA ARG A 316 1.53 -16.24 19.05
C ARG A 316 0.82 -15.17 19.87
N ASN A 317 1.57 -14.16 20.29
CA ASN A 317 1.07 -12.96 20.95
C ASN A 317 1.81 -11.74 20.41
N PRO A 318 1.13 -10.60 20.17
CA PRO A 318 1.80 -9.38 19.71
C PRO A 318 3.01 -8.95 20.55
N THR A 319 3.07 -9.29 21.84
CA THR A 319 4.23 -8.99 22.71
C THR A 319 5.50 -9.77 22.37
N GLU A 320 5.41 -10.81 21.53
CA GLU A 320 6.58 -11.53 21.00
C GLU A 320 7.32 -10.69 19.96
N LEU A 321 6.59 -9.91 19.16
CA LEU A 321 7.14 -9.04 18.12
C LEU A 321 7.31 -7.61 18.62
N PHE A 322 6.32 -7.04 19.29
CA PHE A 322 6.31 -5.66 19.75
C PHE A 322 6.57 -5.58 21.26
N THR A 323 7.25 -4.52 21.69
CA THR A 323 7.45 -4.27 23.11
C THR A 323 6.10 -4.05 23.80
N SER A 324 5.98 -4.43 25.07
CA SER A 324 4.69 -4.47 25.78
C SER A 324 3.94 -3.14 25.79
N GLN A 325 4.65 -2.01 25.69
CA GLN A 325 4.05 -0.68 25.59
C GLN A 325 3.21 -0.50 24.32
N TYR A 326 3.62 -1.13 23.22
CA TYR A 326 3.07 -0.88 21.88
C TYR A 326 2.29 -2.06 21.30
N ALA A 327 2.43 -3.26 21.89
CA ALA A 327 1.80 -4.50 21.41
C ALA A 327 0.26 -4.46 21.33
N GLY A 328 -0.39 -3.53 22.05
CA GLY A 328 -1.85 -3.34 22.01
C GLY A 328 -2.34 -2.32 20.97
N THR A 329 -1.44 -1.70 20.20
CA THR A 329 -1.81 -0.67 19.21
C THR A 329 -2.07 -1.30 17.85
N ASN A 330 -3.33 -1.25 17.42
CA ASN A 330 -3.76 -1.75 16.12
C ASN A 330 -3.82 -0.62 15.09
N LEU A 331 -3.29 -0.89 13.90
CA LEU A 331 -3.50 -0.10 12.69
C LEU A 331 -4.30 -0.94 11.65
N PRO A 332 -5.15 -0.30 10.82
CA PRO A 332 -5.54 1.11 10.89
C PRO A 332 -6.34 1.46 12.17
N ASN A 333 -6.39 2.74 12.54
CA ASN A 333 -6.95 3.22 13.80
C ASN A 333 -7.87 4.44 13.61
N THR A 334 -8.77 4.72 14.55
CA THR A 334 -9.57 5.95 14.53
C THR A 334 -8.78 7.19 14.96
N MET A 335 -7.68 7.00 15.69
CA MET A 335 -6.72 8.07 15.99
C MET A 335 -5.74 8.23 14.82
N SER A 336 -5.34 9.47 14.54
CA SER A 336 -4.23 9.71 13.60
C SER A 336 -2.91 9.16 14.13
N PHE A 337 -1.95 8.91 13.24
CA PHE A 337 -0.62 8.44 13.63
C PHE A 337 0.06 9.37 14.66
N GLU A 338 0.01 10.69 14.43
CA GLU A 338 0.55 11.68 15.38
C GLU A 338 -0.17 11.66 16.74
N ALA A 339 -1.48 11.43 16.75
CA ALA A 339 -2.23 11.28 18.00
C ALA A 339 -1.84 10.00 18.75
N LEU A 340 -1.56 8.90 18.05
CA LEU A 340 -1.04 7.66 18.66
C LEU A 340 0.34 7.88 19.29
N ILE A 341 1.24 8.59 18.60
CA ILE A 341 2.56 8.95 19.13
C ILE A 341 2.42 9.81 20.39
N THR A 342 1.60 10.87 20.32
CA THR A 342 1.36 11.79 21.44
C THR A 342 0.76 11.06 22.65
N ALA A 343 -0.11 10.07 22.41
CA ALA A 343 -0.69 9.23 23.45
C ALA A 343 0.27 8.13 23.98
N GLY A 344 1.51 8.07 23.50
CA GLY A 344 2.50 7.07 23.91
C GLY A 344 2.20 5.64 23.44
N LYS A 345 1.35 5.50 22.41
CA LYS A 345 0.90 4.22 21.84
C LYS A 345 1.76 3.70 20.69
N LEU A 346 2.58 4.56 20.09
CA LEU A 346 3.63 4.20 19.13
C LEU A 346 4.85 5.10 19.34
N PRO A 347 6.07 4.63 19.07
CA PRO A 347 7.23 5.49 19.00
C PRO A 347 7.27 6.26 17.69
N LYS A 348 7.76 7.51 17.73
CA LYS A 348 7.85 8.36 16.53
C LYS A 348 8.75 7.76 15.45
N THR A 349 9.94 7.30 15.84
CA THR A 349 10.94 6.78 14.89
C THR A 349 11.65 5.51 15.37
N ALA A 350 11.69 5.24 16.68
CA ALA A 350 12.47 4.13 17.24
C ALA A 350 11.82 2.77 16.94
N LEU A 351 12.32 2.08 15.92
CA LEU A 351 11.94 0.71 15.61
C LEU A 351 12.68 -0.28 16.51
N PHE A 352 13.96 -0.03 16.82
CA PHE A 352 14.84 -0.96 17.54
C PHE A 352 15.54 -0.33 18.75
N GLU A 353 16.06 -1.19 19.62
CA GLU A 353 16.89 -0.81 20.76
C GLU A 353 18.30 -0.37 20.31
N THR A 354 18.81 0.73 20.87
CA THR A 354 20.21 1.12 20.70
C THR A 354 21.15 0.06 21.30
N THR A 355 22.20 -0.29 20.58
CA THR A 355 23.31 -1.12 21.09
C THR A 355 24.64 -0.40 20.93
N ALA A 356 25.74 -0.97 21.45
CA ALA A 356 27.07 -0.39 21.28
C ALA A 356 27.50 -0.24 19.81
N ASN A 357 26.93 -1.04 18.90
CA ASN A 357 27.27 -1.03 17.48
C ASN A 357 26.14 -0.46 16.60
N GLU A 358 24.97 -0.17 17.16
CA GLU A 358 23.77 0.23 16.41
C GLU A 358 23.09 1.40 17.11
N SER A 359 23.11 2.55 16.46
CA SER A 359 22.53 3.79 16.96
C SER A 359 22.13 4.70 15.79
N GLY A 360 21.38 5.76 16.07
CA GLY A 360 20.96 6.74 15.07
C GLY A 360 19.46 6.65 14.74
N PHE A 361 19.08 7.09 13.54
CA PHE A 361 17.70 7.06 13.10
C PHE A 361 17.14 5.63 13.17
N GLY A 362 15.96 5.46 13.77
CA GLY A 362 15.38 4.14 13.98
C GLY A 362 15.70 3.47 15.31
N PHE A 363 16.59 4.04 16.13
CA PHE A 363 17.08 3.43 17.37
C PHE A 363 16.82 4.30 18.60
N ALA A 364 16.53 3.68 19.74
CA ALA A 364 16.49 4.34 21.05
C ALA A 364 16.79 3.38 22.21
N ASP A 365 17.35 3.88 23.32
CA ASP A 365 17.66 3.07 24.51
C ASP A 365 16.39 2.53 25.21
N LYS A 366 15.27 3.22 25.02
CA LYS A 366 13.94 2.91 25.59
C LYS A 366 12.88 3.31 24.58
N ASN A 367 11.66 2.82 24.76
CA ASN A 367 10.51 3.21 23.96
C ASN A 367 10.72 2.90 22.46
N TYR A 368 11.26 1.71 22.15
CA TYR A 368 11.40 1.18 20.79
C TYR A 368 10.30 0.15 20.50
N LEU A 369 9.96 -0.02 19.22
CA LEU A 369 8.78 -0.79 18.81
C LEU A 369 8.99 -2.31 18.85
N VAL A 370 10.03 -2.82 18.20
CA VAL A 370 10.25 -4.26 17.99
C VAL A 370 11.10 -4.85 19.10
N GLN A 371 10.69 -6.01 19.63
CA GLN A 371 11.43 -6.75 20.65
C GLN A 371 12.83 -7.14 20.17
N THR A 372 13.84 -6.87 20.98
CA THR A 372 15.24 -7.22 20.69
C THR A 372 15.42 -8.71 20.41
N SER A 373 14.69 -9.58 21.12
CA SER A 373 14.71 -11.03 20.89
C SER A 373 14.12 -11.44 19.54
N TYR A 374 13.03 -10.80 19.10
CA TYR A 374 12.45 -11.05 17.79
C TYR A 374 13.41 -10.63 16.68
N ARG A 375 13.97 -9.41 16.80
CA ARG A 375 14.97 -8.90 15.86
C ARG A 375 16.19 -9.81 15.78
N ALA A 376 16.70 -10.31 16.92
CA ALA A 376 17.83 -11.23 16.94
C ALA A 376 17.54 -12.54 16.18
N ASN A 377 16.34 -13.12 16.35
CA ASN A 377 15.92 -14.31 15.61
C ASN A 377 15.79 -14.05 14.10
N TYR A 378 15.28 -12.88 13.72
CA TYR A 378 15.23 -12.45 12.31
C TYR A 378 16.64 -12.37 11.73
N LEU A 379 17.56 -11.66 12.40
CA LEU A 379 18.93 -11.46 11.94
C LEU A 379 19.76 -12.74 11.91
N ALA A 380 19.53 -13.68 12.83
CA ALA A 380 20.15 -15.00 12.77
C ALA A 380 19.80 -15.72 11.47
N ASP A 381 18.54 -15.64 11.03
CA ASP A 381 18.09 -16.22 9.77
C ASP A 381 18.64 -15.46 8.54
N VAL A 382 18.80 -14.13 8.61
CA VAL A 382 19.49 -13.36 7.56
C VAL A 382 20.93 -13.85 7.37
N GLN A 383 21.65 -14.15 8.46
CA GLN A 383 23.01 -14.66 8.38
C GLN A 383 23.09 -16.06 7.77
N THR A 384 22.16 -16.95 8.10
CA THR A 384 22.17 -18.33 7.61
C THR A 384 21.57 -18.50 6.22
N ASN A 385 20.57 -17.68 5.88
CA ASN A 385 19.81 -17.72 4.63
C ASN A 385 19.70 -16.30 4.06
N PRO A 386 20.81 -15.70 3.57
CA PRO A 386 20.80 -14.31 3.15
C PRO A 386 19.98 -14.10 1.87
N ASP A 387 19.38 -12.92 1.74
CA ASP A 387 18.82 -12.47 0.45
C ASP A 387 19.94 -12.36 -0.59
N ASN A 388 19.75 -12.90 -1.78
CA ASN A 388 20.83 -12.97 -2.77
C ASN A 388 21.25 -11.60 -3.28
N LEU A 389 20.34 -10.62 -3.30
CA LEU A 389 20.63 -9.24 -3.70
C LEU A 389 21.59 -8.59 -2.70
N LEU A 390 21.27 -8.69 -1.40
CA LEU A 390 22.11 -8.13 -0.33
C LEU A 390 23.44 -8.87 -0.19
N ALA A 391 23.45 -10.19 -0.42
CA ALA A 391 24.67 -11.00 -0.44
C ALA A 391 25.51 -10.84 -1.72
N ARG A 392 24.99 -10.15 -2.75
CA ARG A 392 25.61 -10.03 -4.08
C ARG A 392 25.88 -11.38 -4.76
N THR A 393 25.04 -12.37 -4.51
CA THR A 393 25.10 -13.72 -5.11
C THR A 393 24.04 -13.93 -6.19
N GLY A 394 23.09 -13.00 -6.33
CA GLY A 394 22.00 -13.04 -7.30
C GLY A 394 21.04 -11.86 -7.11
N LEU A 395 19.91 -11.86 -7.80
CA LEU A 395 18.92 -10.76 -7.72
C LEU A 395 17.63 -11.14 -6.97
N LEU A 396 17.39 -12.45 -6.79
CA LEU A 396 16.15 -12.98 -6.22
C LEU A 396 16.21 -13.13 -4.69
N PRO A 397 15.06 -13.20 -4.00
CA PRO A 397 15.01 -13.45 -2.55
C PRO A 397 15.78 -14.70 -2.10
N ALA A 398 16.05 -14.78 -0.79
CA ALA A 398 16.62 -15.98 -0.17
C ALA A 398 15.84 -17.25 -0.56
N GLU A 399 16.53 -18.34 -0.87
CA GLU A 399 15.87 -19.58 -1.33
C GLU A 399 15.00 -20.23 -0.23
N ASN A 400 15.47 -20.24 1.02
CA ASN A 400 14.79 -20.92 2.12
C ASN A 400 14.88 -20.16 3.46
N PRO A 401 14.27 -18.97 3.59
CA PRO A 401 14.22 -18.26 4.88
C PRO A 401 13.46 -19.06 5.94
N GLN A 402 14.00 -19.09 7.16
CA GLN A 402 13.44 -19.86 8.28
C GLN A 402 12.58 -19.02 9.24
N ASN A 403 12.74 -17.71 9.27
CA ASN A 403 11.88 -16.81 10.05
C ASN A 403 10.52 -16.63 9.34
N GLU A 404 9.41 -16.71 10.09
CA GLU A 404 8.04 -16.64 9.53
C GLU A 404 7.75 -15.30 8.86
N LEU A 405 8.22 -14.18 9.44
CA LEU A 405 8.10 -12.88 8.78
C LEU A 405 8.91 -12.86 7.48
N ARG A 406 10.14 -13.39 7.47
CA ARG A 406 10.97 -13.45 6.24
C ARG A 406 10.33 -14.29 5.14
N ARG A 407 9.71 -15.44 5.50
CA ARG A 407 8.91 -16.23 4.55
C ARG A 407 7.77 -15.40 3.96
N ALA A 408 6.98 -14.77 4.83
CA ALA A 408 5.84 -13.97 4.39
C ALA A 408 6.26 -12.75 3.53
N LEU A 409 7.39 -12.10 3.82
CA LEU A 409 7.95 -11.05 2.97
C LEU A 409 8.36 -11.58 1.60
N LYS A 410 9.01 -12.75 1.56
CA LYS A 410 9.36 -13.44 0.31
C LYS A 410 8.13 -13.79 -0.52
N ASP A 411 7.05 -14.27 0.10
CA ASP A 411 5.81 -14.62 -0.59
C ASP A 411 5.11 -13.41 -1.23
N ASN A 412 5.44 -12.21 -0.78
CA ASN A 412 4.93 -10.94 -1.30
C ASN A 412 6.01 -10.12 -2.06
N ASP A 413 7.17 -10.70 -2.33
CA ASP A 413 8.25 -10.09 -3.10
C ASP A 413 7.95 -10.20 -4.60
N LEU A 414 8.11 -9.11 -5.34
CA LEU A 414 7.74 -9.01 -6.76
C LEU A 414 8.94 -9.17 -7.71
N ARG A 415 10.15 -9.44 -7.20
CA ARG A 415 11.38 -9.65 -8.00
C ARG A 415 11.37 -10.85 -8.96
N GLY A 416 10.24 -11.52 -9.17
CA GLY A 416 10.08 -12.55 -10.19
C GLY A 416 9.16 -12.14 -11.35
N TYR A 417 8.52 -10.99 -11.29
CA TYR A 417 7.54 -10.56 -12.28
C TYR A 417 8.20 -9.79 -13.44
N ILE A 418 7.91 -10.21 -14.66
CA ILE A 418 8.35 -9.56 -15.90
C ILE A 418 7.08 -9.11 -16.65
N PRO A 419 6.76 -7.80 -16.68
CA PRO A 419 5.55 -7.31 -17.32
C PRO A 419 5.63 -7.45 -18.85
N THR A 420 4.50 -7.80 -19.46
CA THR A 420 4.34 -7.97 -20.91
C THR A 420 3.76 -6.74 -21.59
N MET A 421 3.25 -5.78 -20.82
CA MET A 421 2.72 -4.51 -21.30
C MET A 421 3.74 -3.36 -21.13
N PRO A 422 3.58 -2.25 -21.87
CA PRO A 422 4.35 -1.03 -21.62
C PRO A 422 4.32 -0.63 -20.15
N THR A 423 5.51 -0.40 -19.58
CA THR A 423 5.66 -0.19 -18.14
C THR A 423 6.57 1.01 -17.86
N LEU A 424 6.13 1.88 -16.96
CA LEU A 424 6.97 2.89 -16.31
C LEU A 424 7.22 2.48 -14.85
N ILE A 425 8.46 2.29 -14.44
CA ILE A 425 8.82 2.16 -13.02
C ILE A 425 9.44 3.49 -12.59
N CYS A 426 8.73 4.26 -11.76
CA CYS A 426 9.18 5.58 -11.33
C CYS A 426 9.57 5.61 -9.85
N GLY A 427 10.56 6.40 -9.48
CA GLY A 427 10.92 6.69 -8.08
C GLY A 427 11.96 7.81 -7.99
N GLY A 428 12.47 8.11 -6.80
CA GLY A 428 13.56 9.08 -6.59
C GLY A 428 14.70 8.46 -5.79
N ASN A 429 15.95 8.64 -6.22
CA ASN A 429 17.06 7.87 -5.64
C ASN A 429 17.38 8.14 -4.16
N GLN A 430 17.00 9.31 -3.64
CA GLN A 430 17.23 9.68 -2.24
C GLN A 430 16.04 9.33 -1.34
N ASP A 431 15.10 8.51 -1.81
CA ASP A 431 13.88 8.18 -1.07
C ASP A 431 14.19 7.48 0.27
N PRO A 432 13.94 8.16 1.41
CA PRO A 432 14.27 7.62 2.73
C PRO A 432 13.19 6.65 3.26
N THR A 433 12.10 6.48 2.51
CA THR A 433 10.93 5.68 2.89
C THR A 433 10.89 4.37 2.13
N VAL A 434 11.10 4.39 0.82
CA VAL A 434 11.23 3.19 -0.03
C VAL A 434 12.52 3.30 -0.83
N PHE A 435 13.56 2.61 -0.37
CA PHE A 435 14.91 2.75 -0.92
C PHE A 435 14.95 2.41 -2.42
N TYR A 436 15.23 3.42 -3.24
CA TYR A 436 15.14 3.33 -4.70
C TYR A 436 16.04 2.22 -5.27
N ASP A 437 17.33 2.23 -4.94
CA ASP A 437 18.29 1.26 -5.50
C ASP A 437 17.95 -0.17 -5.10
N LEU A 438 17.46 -0.37 -3.88
CA LEU A 438 17.09 -1.68 -3.38
C LEU A 438 15.83 -2.20 -4.07
N ASN A 439 14.84 -1.33 -4.33
CA ASN A 439 13.55 -1.74 -4.89
C ASN A 439 13.49 -1.53 -6.41
N THR A 440 13.48 -0.29 -6.87
CA THR A 440 13.45 0.07 -8.30
C THR A 440 14.71 -0.39 -9.02
N GLY A 441 15.89 -0.16 -8.44
CA GLY A 441 17.17 -0.54 -9.05
C GLY A 441 17.32 -2.05 -9.23
N SER A 442 16.90 -2.85 -8.25
CA SER A 442 16.92 -4.31 -8.37
C SER A 442 15.92 -4.82 -9.42
N MET A 443 14.72 -4.23 -9.51
CA MET A 443 13.78 -4.54 -10.59
C MET A 443 14.35 -4.18 -11.96
N ALA A 444 15.00 -3.03 -12.10
CA ALA A 444 15.65 -2.64 -13.34
C ALA A 444 16.68 -3.69 -13.79
N ALA A 445 17.52 -4.16 -12.86
CA ALA A 445 18.52 -5.20 -13.14
C ALA A 445 17.88 -6.53 -13.58
N ILE A 446 16.81 -6.96 -12.92
CA ILE A 446 16.06 -8.18 -13.27
C ILE A 446 15.45 -8.07 -14.67
N LEU A 447 14.84 -6.92 -14.99
CA LEU A 447 14.20 -6.67 -16.27
C LEU A 447 15.21 -6.55 -17.41
N GLN A 448 16.37 -5.93 -17.16
CA GLN A 448 17.48 -5.93 -18.11
C GLN A 448 17.98 -7.35 -18.39
N GLN A 449 18.14 -8.18 -17.35
CA GLN A 449 18.55 -9.58 -17.50
C GLN A 449 17.51 -10.38 -18.29
N ALA A 450 16.22 -10.20 -18.02
CA ALA A 450 15.14 -10.87 -18.74
C ALA A 450 15.09 -10.44 -20.22
N ASN A 451 15.22 -9.13 -20.50
CA ASN A 451 15.22 -8.62 -21.87
C ASN A 451 16.44 -9.08 -22.68
N ALA A 452 17.60 -9.26 -22.03
CA ALA A 452 18.78 -9.83 -22.68
C ALA A 452 18.57 -11.29 -23.11
N GLN A 453 17.70 -12.04 -22.41
CA GLN A 453 17.33 -13.41 -22.76
C GLN A 453 16.20 -13.46 -23.81
N ASN A 454 15.22 -12.56 -23.70
CA ASN A 454 14.10 -12.44 -24.62
C ASN A 454 13.79 -10.95 -24.88
N PRO A 455 14.22 -10.37 -26.01
CA PRO A 455 14.12 -8.94 -26.27
C PRO A 455 12.71 -8.53 -26.70
N ASN A 456 11.76 -8.54 -25.76
CA ASN A 456 10.36 -8.23 -26.00
C ASN A 456 9.77 -7.23 -25.00
N LEU A 457 10.60 -6.63 -24.12
CA LEU A 457 10.11 -5.72 -23.10
C LEU A 457 9.94 -4.29 -23.65
N ASN A 458 8.97 -3.56 -23.10
CA ASN A 458 8.85 -2.12 -23.23
C ASN A 458 8.75 -1.52 -21.83
N VAL A 459 9.91 -1.30 -21.19
CA VAL A 459 9.98 -0.76 -19.83
C VAL A 459 10.86 0.49 -19.81
N THR A 460 10.37 1.58 -19.25
CA THR A 460 11.22 2.71 -18.83
C THR A 460 11.31 2.71 -17.32
N VAL A 461 12.52 2.78 -16.79
CA VAL A 461 12.76 3.08 -15.37
C VAL A 461 13.21 4.52 -15.26
N LEU A 462 12.55 5.29 -14.39
CA LEU A 462 12.77 6.72 -14.21
C LEU A 462 13.10 7.03 -12.75
N ASP A 463 14.26 7.64 -12.57
CA ASP A 463 14.63 8.40 -11.38
C ASP A 463 14.24 9.87 -11.60
N VAL A 464 13.24 10.35 -10.88
CA VAL A 464 12.81 11.76 -10.98
C VAL A 464 13.81 12.71 -10.34
N ASP A 465 14.71 12.20 -9.51
CA ASP A 465 15.72 12.98 -8.82
C ASP A 465 17.03 13.00 -9.59
N ALA A 466 17.16 13.97 -10.51
CA ALA A 466 18.41 14.25 -11.20
C ALA A 466 19.31 15.23 -10.44
N THR A 467 18.98 15.60 -9.19
CA THR A 467 19.71 16.68 -8.47
C THR A 467 21.11 16.26 -8.02
N ASN A 468 21.39 14.96 -7.99
CA ASN A 468 22.67 14.37 -7.61
C ASN A 468 23.23 13.43 -8.69
N ASP A 469 22.79 13.55 -9.95
CA ASP A 469 23.19 12.64 -11.04
C ASP A 469 24.72 12.58 -11.22
N ASP A 470 25.40 13.74 -11.08
CA ASP A 470 26.86 13.85 -11.13
C ASP A 470 27.58 12.98 -10.08
N ASP A 471 26.93 12.63 -8.97
CA ASP A 471 27.50 11.84 -7.88
C ASP A 471 27.19 10.33 -7.99
N ARG A 472 26.20 9.92 -8.81
CA ARG A 472 25.61 8.56 -8.74
C ARG A 472 26.22 7.53 -9.68
N ASP A 473 26.96 7.92 -10.71
CA ASP A 473 27.47 7.02 -11.78
C ASP A 473 26.39 6.03 -12.28
N GLN A 474 25.13 6.47 -12.30
CA GLN A 474 23.95 5.70 -12.70
C GLN A 474 23.02 6.61 -13.49
N SER A 475 22.56 6.14 -14.64
CA SER A 475 21.62 6.94 -15.43
C SER A 475 20.28 7.08 -14.72
N THR A 476 19.76 8.30 -14.69
CA THR A 476 18.42 8.60 -14.17
C THR A 476 17.28 8.09 -15.05
N VAL A 477 17.58 7.66 -16.29
CA VAL A 477 16.59 7.11 -17.23
C VAL A 477 17.12 5.84 -17.87
N ILE A 478 16.45 4.71 -17.60
CA ILE A 478 16.85 3.40 -18.13
C ILE A 478 15.73 2.87 -19.04
N PRO A 479 15.84 3.03 -20.37
CA PRO A 479 14.97 2.35 -21.32
C PRO A 479 15.41 0.89 -21.49
N ILE A 480 14.47 -0.05 -21.40
CA ILE A 480 14.70 -1.49 -21.57
C ILE A 480 13.86 -1.99 -22.76
N GLY A 481 14.52 -2.74 -23.64
CA GLY A 481 13.90 -3.28 -24.86
C GLY A 481 13.45 -2.18 -25.82
N SER A 482 12.19 -2.21 -26.26
CA SER A 482 11.66 -1.24 -27.22
C SER A 482 11.33 0.12 -26.62
N ALA A 483 11.50 0.32 -25.31
CA ALA A 483 11.14 1.57 -24.63
C ALA A 483 11.87 2.80 -25.18
N MET A 484 13.07 2.64 -25.75
CA MET A 484 13.80 3.72 -26.40
C MET A 484 13.05 4.32 -27.61
N SER A 485 12.09 3.59 -28.19
CA SER A 485 11.25 4.07 -29.29
C SER A 485 9.94 4.73 -28.82
N ASN A 486 9.67 4.79 -27.51
CA ASN A 486 8.50 5.48 -26.97
C ASN A 486 8.62 6.99 -27.25
N SER A 487 7.52 7.64 -27.62
CA SER A 487 7.54 9.03 -28.09
C SER A 487 8.12 10.02 -27.07
N TRP A 488 7.87 9.80 -25.79
CA TRP A 488 8.38 10.66 -24.72
C TRP A 488 9.90 10.59 -24.52
N MET A 489 10.57 9.56 -25.06
CA MET A 489 12.04 9.48 -25.06
C MET A 489 12.67 10.38 -26.13
N MET A 490 11.87 10.87 -27.08
CA MET A 490 12.30 11.73 -28.18
C MET A 490 11.85 13.19 -27.97
N SER A 491 11.34 13.52 -26.80
CA SER A 491 10.90 14.86 -26.39
C SER A 491 11.61 15.28 -25.10
N ASN A 492 11.38 16.53 -24.67
CA ASN A 492 11.90 17.05 -23.39
C ASN A 492 10.99 16.66 -22.21
N THR A 493 10.10 15.68 -22.36
CA THR A 493 9.07 15.35 -21.35
C THR A 493 9.73 14.88 -20.05
N ILE A 494 10.71 13.99 -20.13
CA ILE A 494 11.42 13.47 -18.95
C ILE A 494 12.25 14.58 -18.30
N ASP A 495 12.99 15.35 -19.09
CA ASP A 495 13.77 16.50 -18.61
C ASP A 495 12.88 17.50 -17.86
N ASN A 496 11.67 17.77 -18.36
CA ASN A 496 10.72 18.65 -17.69
C ASN A 496 10.23 18.07 -16.34
N VAL A 497 9.97 16.76 -16.26
CA VAL A 497 9.61 16.09 -14.99
C VAL A 497 10.74 16.26 -13.97
N GLN A 498 11.98 15.97 -14.36
CA GLN A 498 13.14 16.08 -13.47
C GLN A 498 13.44 17.53 -13.08
N ALA A 499 13.30 18.49 -14.00
CA ALA A 499 13.45 19.91 -13.72
C ALA A 499 12.38 20.45 -12.76
N ASN A 500 11.13 20.01 -12.92
CA ASN A 500 10.04 20.34 -12.00
C ASN A 500 10.29 19.75 -10.61
N PHE A 501 10.77 18.51 -10.52
CA PHE A 501 11.17 17.89 -9.27
C PHE A 501 12.27 18.71 -8.57
N ALA A 502 13.35 19.03 -9.28
CA ALA A 502 14.46 19.81 -8.74
C ALA A 502 14.02 21.20 -8.25
N SER A 503 13.17 21.88 -9.03
CA SER A 503 12.60 23.19 -8.65
C SER A 503 11.74 23.09 -7.39
N THR A 504 10.99 22.00 -7.25
CA THR A 504 10.14 21.75 -6.09
C THR A 504 10.97 21.46 -4.84
N VAL A 505 12.05 20.67 -4.95
CA VAL A 505 13.01 20.44 -3.85
C VAL A 505 13.54 21.78 -3.33
N GLN A 506 13.98 22.66 -4.23
CA GLN A 506 14.46 24.00 -3.87
C GLN A 506 13.39 24.84 -3.19
N LEU A 507 12.15 24.83 -3.71
CA LEU A 507 11.04 25.58 -3.14
C LEU A 507 10.74 25.14 -1.69
N VAL A 508 10.64 23.82 -1.45
CA VAL A 508 10.37 23.29 -0.11
C VAL A 508 11.49 23.66 0.87
N GLY A 509 12.75 23.49 0.46
CA GLY A 509 13.89 23.86 1.29
C GLY A 509 13.91 25.37 1.62
N ASN A 510 13.71 26.22 0.60
CA ASN A 510 13.72 27.67 0.77
C ASN A 510 12.59 28.16 1.67
N ASN A 511 11.37 27.64 1.52
CA ASN A 511 10.23 28.01 2.34
C ASN A 511 10.47 27.67 3.82
N ALA A 512 11.02 26.48 4.11
CA ALA A 512 11.34 26.08 5.47
C ALA A 512 12.46 26.92 6.08
N ALA A 513 13.52 27.23 5.32
CA ALA A 513 14.58 28.12 5.77
C ALA A 513 14.07 29.54 6.05
N GLN A 514 13.23 30.09 5.17
CA GLN A 514 12.67 31.43 5.33
C GLN A 514 11.80 31.53 6.57
N GLN A 515 10.94 30.54 6.84
CA GLN A 515 10.11 30.54 8.06
C GLN A 515 10.96 30.61 9.34
N VAL A 516 12.08 29.88 9.39
CA VAL A 516 12.99 29.90 10.54
C VAL A 516 13.70 31.25 10.69
N ILE A 517 14.17 31.84 9.58
CA ILE A 517 14.79 33.17 9.58
C ILE A 517 13.79 34.25 10.01
N GLU A 518 12.54 34.19 9.53
CA GLU A 518 11.48 35.12 9.90
C GLU A 518 11.10 35.05 11.38
N ASN A 519 11.26 33.88 12.01
CA ASN A 519 11.08 33.68 13.44
C ASN A 519 12.27 34.19 14.30
N GLY A 520 13.35 34.65 13.65
CA GLY A 520 14.53 35.23 14.32
C GLY A 520 15.62 34.23 14.69
N ASP A 521 15.55 33.01 14.16
CA ASP A 521 16.54 31.95 14.38
C ASP A 521 17.77 32.11 13.45
N SER A 522 18.81 31.32 13.67
CA SER A 522 20.08 31.42 12.94
C SER A 522 20.06 30.79 11.54
N GLU A 523 21.02 31.18 10.69
CA GLU A 523 21.20 30.58 9.35
C GLU A 523 21.49 29.07 9.41
N VAL A 524 22.16 28.59 10.45
CA VAL A 524 22.42 27.16 10.67
C VAL A 524 21.12 26.41 10.96
N GLU A 525 20.24 26.98 11.78
CA GLU A 525 18.91 26.42 12.06
C GLU A 525 18.04 26.43 10.81
N ALA A 526 18.13 27.48 9.99
CA ALA A 526 17.42 27.57 8.72
C ALA A 526 17.86 26.48 7.72
N GLN A 527 19.17 26.23 7.61
CA GLN A 527 19.70 25.14 6.77
C GLN A 527 19.25 23.76 7.26
N GLN A 528 19.23 23.55 8.58
CA GLN A 528 18.73 22.30 9.16
C GLN A 528 17.24 22.11 8.88
N ALA A 529 16.43 23.16 9.03
CA ALA A 529 15.00 23.11 8.74
C ALA A 529 14.72 22.82 7.26
N ALA A 530 15.48 23.42 6.33
CA ALA A 530 15.41 23.09 4.91
C ALA A 530 15.65 21.60 4.63
N GLN A 531 16.72 21.04 5.21
CA GLN A 531 17.05 19.61 5.05
C GLN A 531 15.95 18.70 5.61
N VAL A 532 15.43 19.01 6.80
CA VAL A 532 14.34 18.24 7.42
C VAL A 532 13.06 18.33 6.61
N ALA A 533 12.72 19.51 6.06
CA ALA A 533 11.54 19.70 5.22
C ALA A 533 11.63 18.89 3.93
N VAL A 534 12.76 18.93 3.22
CA VAL A 534 12.98 18.12 2.02
C VAL A 534 12.90 16.63 2.37
N LEU A 535 13.62 16.17 3.40
CA LEU A 535 13.65 14.76 3.78
C LEU A 535 12.25 14.23 4.17
N SER A 536 11.48 15.00 4.95
CA SER A 536 10.15 14.59 5.41
C SER A 536 9.09 14.61 4.30
N THR A 537 9.27 15.42 3.27
CA THR A 537 8.34 15.52 2.13
C THR A 537 8.78 14.72 0.91
N TYR A 538 10.01 14.19 0.91
CA TYR A 538 10.63 13.55 -0.25
C TYR A 538 9.75 12.47 -0.88
N HIS A 539 9.30 11.51 -0.08
CA HIS A 539 8.47 10.41 -0.54
C HIS A 539 7.06 10.89 -0.91
N ALA A 540 6.23 11.20 0.09
CA ALA A 540 4.80 11.43 -0.12
C ALA A 540 4.44 12.76 -0.80
N GLY A 541 5.37 13.72 -0.89
CA GLY A 541 5.17 15.02 -1.53
C GLY A 541 5.90 15.14 -2.86
N LEU A 542 7.24 15.15 -2.80
CA LEU A 542 8.09 15.47 -3.96
C LEU A 542 8.05 14.37 -5.03
N VAL A 543 8.48 13.15 -4.69
CA VAL A 543 8.52 12.02 -5.62
C VAL A 543 7.12 11.59 -6.02
N SER A 544 6.16 11.56 -5.09
CA SER A 544 4.76 11.26 -5.41
C SER A 544 4.19 12.18 -6.49
N THR A 545 4.45 13.49 -6.39
CA THR A 545 3.96 14.46 -7.37
C THR A 545 4.66 14.29 -8.71
N ALA A 546 5.99 14.18 -8.72
CA ALA A 546 6.76 14.01 -9.95
C ALA A 546 6.46 12.68 -10.68
N CYS A 547 6.31 11.57 -9.95
CA CYS A 547 5.90 10.30 -10.55
C CYS A 547 4.45 10.30 -11.04
N THR A 548 3.56 11.08 -10.40
CA THR A 548 2.19 11.29 -10.91
C THR A 548 2.22 12.05 -12.24
N GLN A 549 3.03 13.11 -12.33
CA GLN A 549 3.29 13.82 -13.59
C GLN A 549 3.83 12.85 -14.66
N ALA A 550 4.91 12.13 -14.35
CA ALA A 550 5.52 11.17 -15.28
C ALA A 550 4.54 10.09 -15.76
N THR A 551 3.68 9.61 -14.85
CA THR A 551 2.65 8.61 -15.18
C THR A 551 1.62 9.16 -16.17
N ARG A 552 1.13 10.39 -15.95
CA ARG A 552 0.19 11.05 -16.86
C ARG A 552 0.80 11.19 -18.26
N GLU A 553 2.00 11.74 -18.34
CA GLU A 553 2.73 11.92 -19.60
C GLU A 553 3.03 10.56 -20.29
N PHE A 554 3.37 9.54 -19.51
CA PHE A 554 3.61 8.21 -20.03
C PHE A 554 2.35 7.59 -20.64
N PHE A 555 1.19 7.73 -20.00
CA PHE A 555 -0.09 7.17 -20.47
C PHE A 555 -0.70 7.90 -21.66
N GLU A 556 -0.34 9.17 -21.90
CA GLU A 556 -0.73 9.90 -23.12
C GLU A 556 -0.09 9.35 -24.40
N GLN A 557 0.93 8.50 -24.28
CA GLN A 557 1.58 7.89 -25.42
C GLN A 557 0.69 6.88 -26.14
N ASN A 558 0.80 6.86 -27.47
CA ASN A 558 0.12 5.86 -28.29
C ASN A 558 0.90 4.54 -28.28
N PHE A 559 0.57 3.66 -27.34
CA PHE A 559 1.13 2.30 -27.25
C PHE A 559 0.57 1.31 -28.29
N ASN A 560 0.11 1.79 -29.46
CA ASN A 560 -0.44 0.92 -30.49
C ASN A 560 0.56 -0.21 -30.76
N GLN A 561 0.08 -1.44 -30.52
CA GLN A 561 0.82 -2.70 -30.63
C GLN A 561 1.79 -2.64 -31.80
N SER A 562 3.07 -2.84 -31.51
CA SER A 562 4.02 -3.26 -32.54
C SER A 562 3.37 -4.38 -33.33
N ALA A 563 3.11 -4.10 -34.60
CA ALA A 563 2.55 -5.05 -35.54
C ALA A 563 3.39 -6.34 -35.49
N ASN A 564 2.69 -7.48 -35.35
CA ASN A 564 3.15 -8.86 -35.57
C ASN A 564 4.64 -9.04 -35.87
N PRO A 565 5.44 -9.69 -35.01
CA PRO A 565 6.57 -10.42 -35.53
C PRO A 565 6.01 -11.61 -36.31
N THR A 566 6.11 -11.55 -37.64
CA THR A 566 5.97 -12.71 -38.53
C THR A 566 6.89 -13.85 -38.10
#